data_AF-A0A6G0ZSU1-F1
#
_entry.id   AF-A0A6G0ZSU1-F1
#
_cell.length_a   1.000
_cell.length_b   1.000
_cell.length_c   1.000
_cell.angle_alpha   90.00
_cell.angle_beta   90.00
_cell.angle_gamma   90.00
#
_symmetry.space_group_name_H-M   'P 1'
#
loop_
_entity.id
_entity.type
_entity.pdbx_description
1 polymer ?
#
loop_
_entity_poly.entity_id
_entity_poly.type
_entity_poly.pdbx_seq_one_letter_code
_entity_poly.pdbx_strand_id
1 'polypeptide(L)'
;MMRYSVPTCRPLGEEGDTCRPHSGDVQPQNITVTYPDGSSADLYVHTMLCPCATGLECSDGMSCTGLDGAGKLLLREDYTDVDDLNHLRR
;
A
#
# COMPACT_ATOMS: atom_id res chain seq x y z
N MET A 1 -29.94 -8.60 -6.31
CA MET A 1 -29.02 -8.09 -7.36
C MET A 1 -27.62 -8.57 -7.01
N MET A 2 -27.06 -9.51 -7.78
CA MET A 2 -25.69 -9.98 -7.54
C MET A 2 -24.73 -8.87 -7.95
N ARG A 3 -23.89 -8.41 -7.01
CA ARG A 3 -22.82 -7.46 -7.33
C ARG A 3 -21.61 -8.27 -7.78
N TYR A 4 -21.32 -8.25 -9.08
CA TYR A 4 -20.08 -8.80 -9.60
C TYR A 4 -18.99 -7.72 -9.44
N SER A 5 -17.96 -8.01 -8.66
CA SER A 5 -16.78 -7.15 -8.61
C SER A 5 -15.93 -7.45 -9.83
N VAL A 6 -15.81 -6.49 -10.73
CA VAL A 6 -14.82 -6.53 -11.81
C VAL A 6 -13.54 -5.93 -11.22
N PRO A 7 -12.45 -6.70 -11.09
CA PRO A 7 -11.19 -6.15 -10.61
C PRO A 7 -10.65 -5.14 -11.62
N THR A 8 -10.01 -4.09 -11.11
CA THR A 8 -9.43 -3.03 -11.94
C THR A 8 -7.98 -2.82 -11.56
N CYS A 9 -7.13 -2.54 -12.54
CA CYS A 9 -5.76 -2.14 -12.29
C CYS A 9 -5.76 -0.73 -11.67
N ARG A 10 -5.08 -0.60 -10.53
CA ARG A 10 -4.87 0.66 -9.83
C ARG A 10 -3.39 0.81 -9.50
N PRO A 11 -2.88 2.05 -9.37
CA PRO A 11 -1.52 2.26 -8.91
C PRO A 11 -1.32 1.70 -7.51
N LEU A 12 -0.08 1.38 -7.16
CA LEU A 12 0.33 1.11 -5.79
C LEU A 12 0.18 2.37 -4.94
N GLY A 13 -0.01 2.22 -3.63
CA GLY A 13 -0.15 3.35 -2.71
C GLY A 13 1.17 4.13 -2.56
N GLU A 14 1.09 5.45 -2.68
CA GLU A 14 2.22 6.36 -2.50
C GLU A 14 2.34 6.78 -1.02
N GLU A 15 3.42 7.49 -0.66
CA GLU A 15 3.61 7.96 0.71
C GLU A 15 2.44 8.84 1.17
N GLY A 16 1.88 8.54 2.34
CA GLY A 16 0.70 9.21 2.88
C GLY A 16 -0.65 8.67 2.38
N ASP A 17 -0.68 7.81 1.35
CA ASP A 17 -1.93 7.19 0.90
C ASP A 17 -2.51 6.27 1.96
N THR A 18 -3.85 6.20 1.97
CA THR A 18 -4.56 5.28 2.84
C THR A 18 -4.28 3.84 2.42
N CYS A 19 -3.78 3.06 3.37
CA CYS A 19 -3.51 1.65 3.20
C CYS A 19 -4.18 0.86 4.32
N ARG A 20 -4.22 -0.47 4.17
CA ARG A 20 -4.79 -1.35 5.18
C ARG A 20 -3.66 -1.95 6.03
N PRO A 21 -3.55 -1.65 7.34
CA PRO A 21 -2.51 -2.23 8.17
C PRO A 21 -2.65 -3.76 8.18
N HIS A 22 -1.50 -4.44 8.27
CA HIS A 22 -1.37 -5.88 8.01
C HIS A 22 -1.66 -6.32 6.55
N SER A 23 -1.77 -5.39 5.59
CA SER A 23 -1.83 -5.74 4.16
C SER A 23 -0.47 -5.97 3.52
N GLY A 24 0.64 -5.66 4.20
CA GLY A 24 1.97 -6.13 3.80
C GLY A 24 2.02 -7.67 3.66
N ASP A 25 1.18 -8.36 4.44
CA ASP A 25 0.95 -9.81 4.37
C ASP A 25 -0.31 -10.21 3.57
N VAL A 26 -1.11 -9.25 3.10
CA VAL A 26 -2.23 -9.53 2.19
C VAL A 26 -1.65 -9.66 0.79
N GLN A 27 -0.95 -10.78 0.62
CA GLN A 27 -0.52 -11.27 -0.68
C GLN A 27 -1.73 -11.28 -1.62
N PRO A 28 -1.52 -10.99 -2.91
CA PRO A 28 -2.59 -11.13 -3.89
C PRO A 28 -3.15 -12.54 -3.77
N GLN A 29 -4.48 -12.65 -3.85
CA GLN A 29 -5.16 -13.94 -3.72
C GLN A 29 -5.41 -14.50 -5.11
N ASN A 30 -5.18 -15.80 -5.28
CA ASN A 30 -5.65 -16.54 -6.44
C ASN A 30 -7.15 -16.77 -6.29
N ILE A 31 -7.95 -16.19 -7.18
CA ILE A 31 -9.40 -16.34 -7.21
C ILE A 31 -9.86 -16.71 -8.61
N THR A 32 -10.81 -17.64 -8.71
CA THR A 32 -11.54 -17.88 -9.96
C THR A 32 -12.86 -17.12 -9.87
N VAL A 33 -13.09 -16.19 -10.78
CA VAL A 33 -14.35 -15.45 -10.89
C VAL A 33 -15.18 -16.03 -12.02
N THR A 34 -16.48 -16.17 -11.79
CA THR A 34 -17.45 -16.62 -12.80
C THR A 34 -18.46 -15.51 -13.05
N TYR A 35 -18.66 -15.18 -14.32
CA TYR A 35 -19.53 -14.11 -14.77
C TYR A 35 -20.91 -14.64 -15.24
N PRO A 36 -21.94 -13.79 -15.32
CA PRO A 36 -23.30 -14.19 -15.73
C PRO A 36 -23.41 -14.81 -17.12
N ASP A 37 -22.47 -14.49 -18.02
CA ASP A 37 -22.40 -15.04 -19.37
C ASP A 37 -21.80 -16.46 -19.41
N GLY A 38 -21.45 -17.02 -18.24
CA GLY A 38 -20.83 -18.32 -18.10
C GLY A 38 -19.32 -18.32 -18.30
N SER A 39 -18.71 -17.16 -18.60
CA SER A 39 -17.26 -17.05 -18.67
C SER A 39 -16.64 -17.11 -17.27
N SER A 40 -15.40 -17.58 -17.19
CA SER A 40 -14.61 -17.58 -15.96
C SER A 40 -13.19 -17.10 -16.22
N ALA A 41 -12.57 -16.54 -15.19
CA ALA A 41 -11.19 -16.09 -15.23
C ALA A 41 -10.48 -16.39 -13.90
N ASP A 42 -9.25 -16.88 -14.00
CA ASP A 42 -8.33 -17.01 -12.87
C ASP A 42 -7.56 -15.71 -12.71
N LEU A 43 -7.61 -15.14 -11.51
CA LEU A 43 -7.10 -13.81 -11.21
C LEU A 43 -6.20 -13.84 -9.98
N TYR A 44 -5.16 -13.01 -10.01
CA TYR A 44 -4.25 -12.79 -8.89
C TYR A 44 -4.37 -11.33 -8.44
N VAL A 45 -5.19 -11.06 -7.42
CA VAL A 45 -5.64 -9.69 -7.10
C VAL A 45 -5.61 -9.40 -5.61
N HIS A 46 -5.40 -8.12 -5.27
CA HIS A 46 -5.65 -7.62 -3.92
C HIS A 46 -7.13 -7.27 -3.74
N THR A 47 -7.64 -7.43 -2.52
CA THR A 47 -9.02 -7.06 -2.18
C THR A 47 -9.04 -5.67 -1.56
N MET A 48 -10.02 -4.86 -1.97
CA MET A 48 -10.29 -3.50 -1.48
C MET A 48 -9.28 -2.42 -1.91
N LEU A 49 -7.98 -2.61 -1.63
CA LEU A 49 -6.92 -1.62 -1.85
C LEU A 49 -5.67 -2.29 -2.43
N CYS A 50 -4.92 -1.55 -3.24
CA CYS A 50 -3.56 -1.94 -3.63
C CYS A 50 -2.59 -1.74 -2.46
N PRO A 51 -1.50 -2.54 -2.37
CA PRO A 51 -0.49 -2.36 -1.34
C PRO A 51 0.31 -1.08 -1.58
N CYS A 52 1.07 -0.66 -0.57
CA CYS A 52 2.01 0.44 -0.70
C CYS A 52 3.11 0.10 -1.72
N ALA A 53 3.67 1.13 -2.35
CA ALA A 53 4.82 1.00 -3.24
C ALA A 53 6.04 0.42 -2.51
N THR A 54 7.00 -0.09 -3.28
CA THR A 54 8.24 -0.66 -2.74
C THR A 54 8.98 0.35 -1.87
N GLY A 55 9.39 -0.07 -0.67
CA GLY A 55 10.08 0.80 0.30
C GLY A 55 9.14 1.54 1.27
N LEU A 56 7.83 1.38 1.10
CA LEU A 56 6.81 1.89 2.02
C LEU A 56 6.17 0.73 2.79
N GLU A 57 5.89 0.95 4.06
CA GLU A 57 5.14 0.03 4.91
C GLU A 57 3.80 0.66 5.29
N CYS A 58 2.76 -0.17 5.33
CA CYS A 58 1.48 0.24 5.88
C CYS A 58 1.49 0.07 7.40
N SER A 59 1.78 1.15 8.12
CA SER A 59 1.78 1.19 9.58
C SER A 59 0.36 1.19 10.17
N ASP A 60 0.23 0.97 11.48
CA ASP A 60 -1.05 1.02 12.21
C ASP A 60 -1.83 2.33 12.01
N GLY A 61 -1.13 3.40 11.59
CA GLY A 61 -1.71 4.67 11.16
C GLY A 61 -2.52 4.61 9.86
N MET A 62 -2.69 3.43 9.25
CA MET A 62 -3.42 3.22 7.99
C MET A 62 -2.91 4.10 6.84
N SER A 63 -1.63 4.43 6.87
CA SER A 63 -0.97 5.26 5.86
C SER A 63 0.35 4.63 5.44
N CYS A 64 0.66 4.74 4.15
CA CYS A 64 1.93 4.27 3.61
C CYS A 64 3.04 5.21 4.08
N THR A 65 4.01 4.67 4.81
CA THR A 65 5.13 5.42 5.39
C THR A 65 6.45 4.79 4.98
N GLY A 66 7.46 5.61 4.69
CA GLY A 66 8.77 5.11 4.28
C GLY A 66 9.47 4.28 5.36
N LEU A 67 10.20 3.26 4.93
CA LEU A 67 11.16 2.54 5.76
C LEU A 67 12.53 3.22 5.65
N ASP A 68 13.20 3.49 6.76
CA ASP A 68 14.63 3.81 6.74
C ASP A 68 15.43 2.60 6.22
N GLY A 69 16.68 2.81 5.80
CA GLY A 69 17.54 1.72 5.33
C GLY A 69 17.81 0.60 6.35
N ALA A 70 17.29 0.72 7.59
CA ALA A 70 17.35 -0.26 8.65
C ALA A 70 16.00 -0.96 8.92
N GLY A 71 14.95 -0.68 8.13
CA GLY A 71 13.62 -1.29 8.27
C GLY A 71 12.80 -0.73 9.43
N LYS A 72 13.08 0.50 9.89
CA LYS A 72 12.23 1.25 10.80
C LYS A 72 11.37 2.25 10.04
N LEU A 73 10.16 2.47 10.54
CA LEU A 73 9.28 3.53 10.07
C LEU A 73 9.99 4.89 10.19
N LEU A 74 10.20 5.58 9.06
CA LEU A 74 10.55 6.99 9.04
C LEU A 74 9.34 7.76 9.57
N LEU A 75 9.37 8.08 10.86
CA LEU A 75 8.35 8.93 11.44
C LEU A 75 8.53 10.34 10.88
N ARG A 76 7.43 11.05 10.66
CA ARG A 76 7.45 12.45 10.17
C ARG A 76 8.23 13.41 11.08
N GLU A 77 8.58 12.97 12.29
CA GLU A 77 9.42 13.67 13.26
C GLU A 77 10.92 13.63 12.90
N ASP A 78 11.39 12.65 12.12
CA ASP A 78 12.79 12.57 11.65
C ASP A 78 13.08 13.53 10.47
N TYR A 79 12.05 14.09 9.85
CA TYR A 79 12.18 15.04 8.74
C TYR A 79 12.63 16.44 9.17
N THR A 80 12.55 16.78 10.47
CA THR A 80 12.89 18.14 10.94
C THR A 80 14.35 18.36 11.32
N ASP A 81 15.21 17.33 11.33
CA ASP A 81 16.57 17.49 11.85
C ASP A 81 17.61 17.82 10.75
N VAL A 82 17.36 17.46 9.49
CA VAL A 82 18.38 17.59 8.43
C VAL A 82 18.51 19.03 7.90
N ASP A 83 17.41 19.79 7.83
CA ASP A 83 17.43 21.19 7.40
C ASP A 83 17.85 22.16 8.52
N ASP A 84 17.53 21.88 9.79
CA ASP A 84 17.94 22.73 10.93
C ASP A 84 19.43 22.60 11.30
N LEU A 85 20.05 21.42 11.07
CA LEU A 85 21.49 21.22 11.29
C LEU A 85 22.39 22.03 10.33
N ASN A 86 21.90 22.36 9.14
CA ASN A 86 22.64 23.18 8.18
C ASN A 86 22.56 24.69 8.49
N HIS A 87 21.54 25.14 9.24
CA HIS A 87 21.43 26.52 9.68
C HIS A 87 22.29 26.86 10.90
N LEU A 88 22.74 25.86 11.67
CA LEU A 88 23.67 26.03 12.80
C LEU A 88 25.15 25.95 12.42
N ARG A 89 25.47 25.65 11.14
CA ARG A 89 26.84 25.64 10.59
C ARG A 89 27.18 26.92 9.81
N ARG A 90 26.79 28.08 10.32
CA ARG A 90 27.23 29.37 9.78
C ARG A 90 27.68 30.34 10.87
#